data_AF-A0A514WVE3-F1
#
_entry.id   AF-A0A514WVE3-F1
#
_cell.length_a   1.000
_cell.length_b   1.000
_cell.length_c   1.000
_cell.angle_alpha   90.00
_cell.angle_beta   90.00
_cell.angle_gamma   90.00
#
_symmetry.space_group_name_H-M   'P 1'
#
loop_
_entity.id
_entity.type
_entity.pdbx_description
1 polymer ?
#
loop_
_entity_poly.entity_id
_entity_poly.type
_entity_poly.pdbx_seq_one_letter_code
_entity_poly.pdbx_strand_id
1 'polypeptide(L)'
;MKSLVLVFVMLTSAVSFAEERVFDCTAIQLSRGLQRPEDTNIEKNPNVIFRQGLKQWSLQVGDLYLSTIDKDAPALEMKSAAANKYSVRYDFWVDASYEYEFVVSVKDHTANLYWWGLGEQTLVGKFQCEVIEQ
;
A
#
# COMPACT_ATOMS: atom_id res chain seq x y z
N MET A 1 9.30 6.78 -59.78
CA MET A 1 9.14 5.78 -58.71
C MET A 1 8.84 6.52 -57.42
N LYS A 2 7.71 6.25 -56.78
CA LYS A 2 7.20 6.97 -55.60
C LYS A 2 7.92 6.45 -54.36
N SER A 3 8.65 7.30 -53.64
CA SER A 3 9.22 6.97 -52.33
C SER A 3 8.10 6.83 -51.30
N LEU A 4 7.91 5.61 -50.81
CA LEU A 4 7.14 5.32 -49.61
C LEU A 4 7.93 5.82 -48.39
N VAL A 5 7.46 6.88 -47.76
CA VAL A 5 7.88 7.23 -46.40
C VAL A 5 7.07 6.36 -45.45
N LEU A 6 7.71 5.33 -44.90
CA LEU A 6 7.16 4.54 -43.80
C LEU A 6 7.22 5.39 -42.52
N VAL A 7 6.07 5.95 -42.14
CA VAL A 7 5.86 6.55 -40.84
C VAL A 7 5.78 5.41 -39.81
N PHE A 8 6.89 5.13 -39.14
CA PHE A 8 6.89 4.31 -37.94
C PHE A 8 6.40 5.17 -36.76
N VAL A 9 5.08 5.12 -36.51
CA VAL A 9 4.53 5.55 -35.23
C VAL A 9 4.91 4.48 -34.21
N MET A 10 6.07 4.63 -33.55
CA MET A 10 6.37 3.89 -32.33
C MET A 10 5.55 4.48 -31.17
N LEU A 11 4.28 4.10 -31.12
CA LEU A 11 3.41 4.24 -29.95
C LEU A 11 3.50 2.95 -29.13
N THR A 12 4.58 2.79 -28.35
CA THR A 12 4.61 1.85 -27.23
C THR A 12 5.56 2.35 -26.14
N SER A 13 5.21 3.46 -25.50
CA SER A 13 5.64 3.67 -24.12
C SER A 13 4.81 2.76 -23.23
N ALA A 14 5.08 1.45 -23.30
CA ALA A 14 4.67 0.52 -22.27
C ALA A 14 5.52 0.87 -21.05
N VAL A 15 4.99 1.75 -20.20
CA VAL A 15 5.60 2.10 -18.93
C VAL A 15 5.56 0.84 -18.07
N SER A 16 6.69 0.14 -18.00
CA SER A 16 6.88 -1.05 -17.18
C SER A 16 6.95 -0.62 -15.72
N PHE A 17 5.80 -0.63 -15.03
CA PHE A 17 5.68 -0.39 -13.59
C PHE A 17 5.94 -1.65 -12.75
N ALA A 18 6.97 -2.41 -13.11
CA ALA A 18 7.44 -3.57 -12.38
C ALA A 18 8.93 -3.32 -12.17
N GLU A 19 9.36 -2.97 -10.96
CA GLU A 19 10.03 -4.00 -10.18
C GLU A 19 9.84 -3.86 -8.66
N GLU A 20 9.57 -2.68 -8.13
CA GLU A 20 9.32 -2.49 -6.70
C GLU A 20 8.48 -1.24 -6.45
N ARG A 21 7.57 -1.28 -5.47
CA ARG A 21 6.80 -0.11 -5.03
C ARG A 21 7.03 0.10 -3.55
N VAL A 22 7.50 1.29 -3.20
CA VAL A 22 7.66 1.72 -1.82
C VAL A 22 6.81 2.95 -1.59
N PHE A 23 5.89 2.85 -0.63
CA PHE A 23 5.10 3.95 -0.11
C PHE A 23 5.60 4.23 1.31
N ASP A 24 6.23 5.39 1.48
CA ASP A 24 6.63 5.90 2.80
C ASP A 24 5.65 7.00 3.19
N CYS A 25 4.85 6.75 4.22
CA CYS A 25 3.69 7.56 4.55
C CYS A 25 3.74 8.08 5.98
N THR A 26 3.56 9.38 6.16
CA THR A 26 3.49 10.04 7.48
C THR A 26 2.06 10.48 7.77
N ALA A 27 1.58 10.28 9.00
CA ALA A 27 0.22 10.64 9.37
C ALA A 27 0.00 12.16 9.30
N ILE A 28 -1.06 12.55 8.59
CA ILE A 28 -1.62 13.91 8.64
C ILE A 28 -2.78 14.00 9.62
N GLN A 29 -3.45 12.88 9.87
CA GLN A 29 -4.56 12.77 10.82
C GLN A 29 -4.61 11.34 11.37
N LEU A 30 -4.61 11.21 12.70
CA LEU A 30 -4.87 9.95 13.38
C LEU A 30 -6.28 9.96 13.98
N SER A 31 -7.01 8.85 13.85
CA SER A 31 -8.23 8.64 14.63
C SER A 31 -7.86 8.45 16.11
N ARG A 32 -8.58 9.09 17.02
CA ARG A 32 -8.34 8.95 18.47
C ARG A 32 -9.32 7.95 19.08
N GLY A 33 -8.89 7.27 20.16
CA GLY A 33 -9.80 6.49 21.01
C GLY A 33 -10.35 5.19 20.40
N LEU A 34 -9.67 4.64 19.40
CA LEU A 34 -10.04 3.35 18.83
C LEU A 34 -9.50 2.22 19.69
N GLN A 35 -10.33 1.20 19.96
CA GLN A 35 -9.80 -0.11 20.34
C GLN A 35 -8.99 -0.60 19.14
N ARG A 36 -7.67 -0.67 19.28
CA ARG A 36 -6.74 -1.19 18.27
C ARG A 36 -5.97 -2.34 18.91
N PRO A 37 -5.30 -3.20 18.14
CA PRO A 37 -4.32 -4.12 18.72
C PRO A 37 -3.34 -3.32 19.59
N GLU A 38 -3.03 -3.82 20.79
CA GLU A 38 -2.13 -3.14 21.74
C GLU A 38 -0.75 -2.82 21.14
N ASP A 39 -0.37 -3.58 20.10
CA ASP A 39 0.93 -3.51 19.44
C ASP A 39 1.04 -2.41 18.37
N THR A 40 -0.06 -1.76 17.99
CA THR A 40 -0.05 -0.69 16.97
C THR A 40 0.12 0.68 17.63
N ASN A 41 1.32 1.00 18.13
CA ASN A 41 1.61 2.29 18.80
C ASN A 41 1.79 3.47 17.83
N ILE A 42 0.82 3.68 16.94
CA ILE A 42 0.89 4.68 15.87
C ILE A 42 0.89 6.13 16.39
N GLU A 43 0.51 6.35 17.65
CA GLU A 43 0.60 7.68 18.27
C GLU A 43 2.05 8.08 18.58
N LYS A 44 2.91 7.11 18.91
CA LYS A 44 4.35 7.33 19.12
C LYS A 44 5.14 7.28 17.82
N ASN A 45 4.71 6.43 16.89
CA ASN A 45 5.34 6.26 15.58
C ASN A 45 4.27 6.42 14.47
N PRO A 46 4.01 7.65 13.99
CA PRO A 46 2.91 7.95 13.08
C PRO A 46 3.21 7.61 11.61
N ASN A 47 4.04 6.59 11.37
CA ASN A 47 4.49 6.22 10.03
C ASN A 47 3.84 4.92 9.58
N VAL A 48 3.59 4.85 8.27
CA VAL A 48 3.20 3.63 7.56
C VAL A 48 4.16 3.44 6.41
N ILE A 49 4.88 2.32 6.40
CA ILE A 49 5.80 1.97 5.31
C ILE A 49 5.27 0.71 4.66
N PHE A 50 4.91 0.81 3.37
CA PHE A 50 4.50 -0.33 2.58
C PHE A 50 5.47 -0.56 1.43
N ARG A 51 6.00 -1.79 1.34
CA ARG A 51 6.89 -2.23 0.26
C ARG A 51 6.26 -3.42 -0.45
N GLN A 52 6.25 -3.39 -1.77
CA GLN A 52 5.76 -4.47 -2.63
C GLN A 52 6.76 -4.76 -3.76
N GLY A 53 7.27 -5.98 -3.80
CA GLY A 53 7.97 -6.55 -4.95
C GLY A 53 7.14 -7.65 -5.64
N LEU A 54 7.74 -8.35 -6.61
CA LEU A 54 7.03 -9.35 -7.45
C LEU A 54 6.31 -10.47 -6.69
N LYS A 55 6.81 -10.90 -5.52
CA LYS A 55 6.24 -11.99 -4.71
C LYS A 55 6.35 -11.77 -3.20
N GLN A 56 6.74 -10.57 -2.81
CA GLN A 56 7.13 -10.24 -1.45
C GLN A 56 6.59 -8.88 -1.10
N TRP A 57 6.24 -8.70 0.18
CA TRP A 57 5.76 -7.45 0.69
C TRP A 57 6.06 -7.31 2.18
N SER A 58 6.06 -6.07 2.65
CA SER A 58 6.08 -5.73 4.06
C SER A 58 5.22 -4.50 4.32
N LEU A 59 4.46 -4.52 5.41
CA LEU A 59 3.71 -3.40 5.93
C LEU A 59 4.19 -3.12 7.36
N GLN A 60 4.69 -1.92 7.59
CA GLN A 60 4.97 -1.41 8.92
C GLN A 60 3.91 -0.36 9.28
N VAL A 61 3.25 -0.52 10.43
CA VAL A 61 2.24 0.41 10.95
C VAL A 61 2.65 0.80 12.37
N GLY A 62 3.31 1.94 12.51
CA GLY A 62 3.99 2.29 13.76
C GLY A 62 5.01 1.21 14.16
N ASP A 63 4.75 0.56 15.29
CA ASP A 63 5.63 -0.50 15.83
C ASP A 63 5.22 -1.91 15.35
N LEU A 64 4.04 -2.06 14.76
CA LEU A 64 3.60 -3.33 14.16
C LEU A 64 4.32 -3.54 12.83
N TYR A 65 4.84 -4.75 12.64
CA TYR A 65 5.48 -5.17 11.39
C TYR A 65 4.88 -6.47 10.87
N LEU A 66 4.40 -6.44 9.62
CA LEU A 66 3.84 -7.57 8.89
C LEU A 66 4.67 -7.78 7.62
N SER A 67 5.05 -9.02 7.30
CA SER A 67 5.85 -9.27 6.11
C SER A 67 5.77 -10.71 5.62
N THR A 68 5.90 -10.90 4.31
CA THR A 68 6.20 -12.19 3.68
C THR A 68 7.70 -12.40 3.41
N ILE A 69 8.52 -11.37 3.65
CA ILE A 69 9.98 -11.40 3.53
C ILE A 69 10.59 -11.96 4.80
N ASP A 70 10.12 -11.47 5.95
CA ASP A 70 10.53 -11.92 7.27
C ASP A 70 9.72 -13.16 7.67
N LYS A 71 10.41 -14.27 7.97
CA LYS A 71 9.79 -15.55 8.34
C LYS A 71 9.23 -15.56 9.75
N ASP A 72 9.66 -14.62 10.58
CA ASP A 72 9.20 -14.46 11.96
C ASP A 72 8.04 -13.46 12.05
N ALA A 73 7.69 -12.78 10.95
CA ALA A 73 6.53 -11.90 10.88
C ALA A 73 5.23 -12.71 10.66
N PRO A 74 4.09 -12.26 11.22
CA PRO A 74 2.87 -13.07 11.29
C PRO A 74 2.08 -13.21 9.96
N ALA A 75 2.63 -12.81 8.80
CA ALA A 75 1.82 -12.56 7.62
C ALA A 75 1.83 -13.67 6.54
N LEU A 76 0.66 -13.90 5.92
CA LEU A 76 0.39 -15.02 5.01
C LEU A 76 -0.07 -14.60 3.59
N GLU A 77 -0.86 -13.53 3.42
CA GLU A 77 -1.40 -13.14 2.11
C GLU A 77 -1.63 -11.63 1.97
N MET A 78 -1.42 -11.10 0.74
CA MET A 78 -1.81 -9.74 0.33
C MET A 78 -2.47 -9.80 -1.04
N LYS A 79 -3.56 -9.05 -1.23
CA LYS A 79 -4.25 -8.88 -2.50
C LYS A 79 -4.29 -7.40 -2.84
N SER A 80 -3.85 -7.06 -4.05
CA SER A 80 -4.06 -5.73 -4.61
C SER A 80 -5.36 -5.71 -5.40
N ALA A 81 -6.29 -4.84 -5.04
CA ALA A 81 -7.48 -4.56 -5.82
C ALA A 81 -7.41 -3.14 -6.40
N ALA A 82 -7.86 -2.96 -7.64
CA ALA A 82 -8.00 -1.63 -8.21
C ALA A 82 -9.20 -0.93 -7.54
N ALA A 83 -8.91 -0.10 -6.53
CA ALA A 83 -9.87 0.89 -6.06
C ALA A 83 -9.94 2.00 -7.12
N ASN A 84 -10.69 1.80 -8.20
CA ASN A 84 -10.83 2.75 -9.32
C ASN A 84 -9.52 3.19 -10.03
N LYS A 85 -9.62 4.13 -10.99
CA LYS A 85 -8.49 4.61 -11.81
C LYS A 85 -7.43 5.42 -11.03
N TYR A 86 -7.78 5.94 -9.86
CA TYR A 86 -6.97 6.91 -9.11
C TYR A 86 -6.50 6.39 -7.75
N SER A 87 -6.85 5.16 -7.39
CA SER A 87 -6.35 4.55 -6.17
C SER A 87 -6.01 3.08 -6.33
N VAL A 88 -5.07 2.62 -5.51
CA VAL A 88 -4.71 1.22 -5.36
C VAL A 88 -5.03 0.83 -3.94
N ARG A 89 -5.69 -0.32 -3.76
CA ARG A 89 -5.99 -0.86 -2.44
C ARG A 89 -5.19 -2.13 -2.22
N TYR A 90 -4.55 -2.20 -1.06
CA TYR A 90 -3.84 -3.38 -0.57
C TYR A 90 -4.59 -3.90 0.64
N ASP A 91 -5.06 -5.13 0.51
CA ASP A 91 -5.78 -5.85 1.54
C ASP A 91 -4.77 -6.82 2.19
N PHE A 92 -4.66 -6.83 3.52
CA PHE A 92 -3.69 -7.63 4.28
C PHE A 92 -4.37 -8.61 5.23
N TRP A 93 -3.95 -9.87 5.15
CA TRP A 93 -4.46 -10.95 6.00
C TRP A 93 -3.37 -11.53 6.91
N VAL A 94 -3.75 -11.76 8.17
CA VAL A 94 -2.98 -12.53 9.15
C VAL A 94 -3.80 -13.78 9.45
N ASP A 95 -3.23 -14.95 9.16
CA ASP A 95 -3.97 -16.22 9.12
C ASP A 95 -5.24 -16.12 8.25
N ALA A 96 -6.40 -16.43 8.83
CA ALA A 96 -7.71 -16.31 8.18
C ALA A 96 -8.42 -14.98 8.49
N SER A 97 -7.76 -14.06 9.20
CA SER A 97 -8.32 -12.77 9.61
C SER A 97 -7.90 -11.67 8.64
N TYR A 98 -8.88 -10.91 8.17
CA TYR A 98 -8.62 -9.69 7.41
C TYR A 98 -8.28 -8.58 8.41
N GLU A 99 -7.04 -8.11 8.40
CA GLU A 99 -6.54 -7.23 9.47
C GLU A 99 -6.47 -5.77 9.03
N TYR A 100 -5.87 -5.50 7.87
CA TYR A 100 -5.61 -4.14 7.43
C TYR A 100 -6.02 -3.92 5.98
N GLU A 101 -6.48 -2.70 5.72
CA GLU A 101 -6.75 -2.19 4.38
C GLU A 101 -5.98 -0.89 4.19
N PHE A 102 -5.10 -0.86 3.20
CA PHE A 102 -4.32 0.33 2.85
C PHE A 102 -4.74 0.83 1.46
N VAL A 103 -5.42 1.98 1.43
CA VAL A 103 -5.92 2.59 0.20
C VAL A 103 -5.05 3.79 -0.12
N VAL A 104 -4.26 3.70 -1.19
CA VAL A 104 -3.39 4.78 -1.65
C VAL A 104 -4.01 5.46 -2.86
N SER A 105 -4.19 6.76 -2.80
CA SER A 105 -4.54 7.60 -3.95
C SER A 105 -3.26 7.98 -4.70
N VAL A 106 -3.17 7.55 -5.97
CA VAL A 106 -2.04 7.87 -6.84
C VAL A 106 -2.13 9.29 -7.41
N LYS A 107 -3.27 9.97 -7.24
CA LYS A 107 -3.48 11.32 -7.78
C LYS A 107 -2.93 12.40 -6.85
N ASP A 108 -3.15 12.26 -5.56
CA ASP A 108 -2.79 13.24 -4.53
C ASP A 108 -1.75 12.72 -3.53
N HIS A 109 -1.26 11.50 -3.75
CA HIS A 109 -0.28 10.84 -2.90
C HIS A 109 -0.72 10.74 -1.44
N THR A 110 -2.02 10.64 -1.19
CA THR A 110 -2.57 10.39 0.15
C THR A 110 -2.90 8.91 0.33
N ALA A 111 -2.94 8.46 1.57
CA ALA A 111 -3.42 7.13 1.90
C ALA A 111 -4.33 7.10 3.12
N ASN A 112 -5.26 6.17 3.12
CA ASN A 112 -6.06 5.81 4.28
C ASN A 112 -5.67 4.41 4.73
N LEU A 113 -5.43 4.24 6.02
CA LEU A 113 -5.26 2.93 6.64
C LEU A 113 -6.51 2.61 7.45
N TYR A 114 -7.11 1.45 7.20
CA TYR A 114 -8.19 0.90 8.01
C TYR A 114 -7.72 -0.37 8.69
N TRP A 115 -8.24 -0.60 9.88
CA TRP A 115 -8.12 -1.84 10.62
C TRP A 115 -9.48 -2.52 10.66
N TRP A 116 -9.49 -3.84 10.52
CA TRP A 116 -10.67 -4.68 10.48
C TRP A 116 -10.72 -5.52 11.76
N GLY A 117 -11.34 -4.97 12.82
CA GLY A 117 -11.53 -5.66 14.09
C GLY A 117 -12.92 -6.29 14.18
N LEU A 118 -13.00 -7.61 14.41
CA LEU A 118 -14.29 -8.33 14.54
C LEU A 118 -15.25 -8.15 13.34
N GLY A 119 -14.70 -7.85 12.15
CA GLY A 119 -15.48 -7.58 10.93
C GLY A 119 -15.91 -6.12 10.75
N GLU A 120 -15.54 -5.22 11.67
CA GLU A 120 -15.81 -3.78 11.55
C GLU A 120 -14.62 -3.03 10.94
N GLN A 121 -14.88 -2.29 9.85
CA GLN A 121 -13.89 -1.43 9.21
C GLN A 121 -13.72 -0.13 10.00
N THR A 122 -12.53 0.09 10.53
CA THR A 122 -12.21 1.24 11.36
C THR A 122 -11.08 2.06 10.75
N LEU A 123 -11.31 3.33 10.45
CA LEU A 123 -10.25 4.23 9.95
C LEU A 123 -9.19 4.45 11.04
N VAL A 124 -7.97 3.97 10.83
CA VAL A 124 -6.83 4.19 11.72
C VAL A 124 -6.31 5.62 11.57
N GLY A 125 -6.11 6.06 10.33
CA GLY A 125 -5.61 7.39 10.04
C GLY A 125 -5.54 7.70 8.54
N LYS A 126 -5.22 8.97 8.27
CA LYS A 126 -4.91 9.50 6.94
C LYS A 126 -3.45 9.91 6.91
N PHE A 127 -2.81 9.63 5.78
CA PHE A 127 -1.37 9.77 5.62
C PHE A 127 -1.06 10.51 4.33
N GLN A 128 0.03 11.27 4.36
CA GLN A 128 0.68 11.78 3.16
C GLN A 128 1.82 10.82 2.81
N CYS A 129 1.88 10.36 1.57
CA CYS A 129 2.85 9.39 1.10
C CYS A 129 3.82 10.00 0.09
N GLU A 130 5.05 9.51 0.13
CA GLU A 130 6.01 9.66 -0.96
C GLU A 130 6.10 8.32 -1.70
N VAL A 131 6.01 8.38 -3.03
CA VAL A 131 6.25 7.20 -3.87
C VAL A 131 7.73 7.20 -4.21
N ILE A 132 8.45 6.22 -3.68
CA ILE A 132 9.86 6.03 -3.99
C ILE A 132 9.92 4.98 -5.10
N GLU A 133 10.10 5.44 -6.34
CA GLU A 133 10.47 4.56 -7.45
C GLU A 133 11.96 4.23 -7.29
N GLN A 134 12.30 2.94 -7.19
CA GLN A 134 13.69 2.46 -7.16
C GLN A 134 14.04 1.73 -8.45
#